data_AF-A0A1B6DU33-F1
#
_entry.id   AF-A0A1B6DU33-F1
#
_cell.length_a   1.000
_cell.length_b   1.000
_cell.length_c   1.000
_cell.angle_alpha   90.00
_cell.angle_beta   90.00
_cell.angle_gamma   90.00
#
_symmetry.space_group_name_H-M   'P 1'
#
loop_
_entity.id
_entity.type
_entity.pdbx_description
1 polymer ?
#
loop_
_entity_poly.entity_id
_entity_poly.type
_entity_poly.pdbx_seq_one_letter_code
_entity_poly.pdbx_strand_id
1 'polypeptide(L)'
;TSHRRAMRAVIALCLCIHLLEASLLPNTTGIEGELTAKLGVDHFFSLWIVFNNDEVSMSDKPFTILAPRNNASLFIPQDKLKSHPEAIKKLLLDHVVLGQKLDLDIGADLSFTTLGGRTVNVRNKQAGALVANGAQVTNPKVDVTNGRLIILDNYLFPDDLTEDHSFLQDMTEVLSFLQSGVRVFQRLLARSNVTKLLRQDEVYTVFVPTDRAFQRWHPIDWGFYPFSVPEFTDKILTNHFVNANIRQDQIRDGQTFKMLGGLDVVFQNKSTGLTINGVELVKGDTPVAKGNIMFVSEVLFVNDSVVQQLHDKNRDKETPPLLPFPWFGAQFLSHAFLALERTPKFSHITRFLNVADLMPHISGAGYTFFRTN
;
A
#
# COMPACT_ATOMS: atom_id res chain seq x y z
N THR A 1 30.73 20.97 -9.02
CA THR A 1 31.04 19.52 -8.95
C THR A 1 29.98 18.71 -8.20
N SER A 2 29.38 19.26 -7.13
CA SER A 2 28.26 18.63 -6.38
C SER A 2 26.97 18.43 -7.22
N HIS A 3 26.55 19.43 -8.00
CA HIS A 3 25.31 19.36 -8.80
C HIS A 3 25.30 18.25 -9.86
N ARG A 4 26.46 17.94 -10.48
CA ARG A 4 26.57 16.84 -11.47
C ARG A 4 26.53 15.45 -10.82
N ARG A 5 26.89 15.34 -9.54
CA ARG A 5 26.77 14.08 -8.77
C ARG A 5 25.34 13.85 -8.31
N ALA A 6 24.64 14.89 -7.86
CA ALA A 6 23.21 14.81 -7.53
C ALA A 6 22.36 14.48 -8.75
N MET A 7 22.65 15.09 -9.91
CA MET A 7 21.93 14.81 -11.15
C MET A 7 22.23 13.41 -11.70
N ARG A 8 23.45 12.88 -11.52
CA ARG A 8 23.76 11.47 -11.80
C ARG A 8 23.11 10.49 -10.83
N ALA A 9 22.94 10.86 -9.55
CA ALA A 9 22.25 10.05 -8.56
C ALA A 9 20.73 10.04 -8.81
N VAL A 10 20.14 11.17 -9.24
CA VAL A 10 18.72 11.26 -9.64
C VAL A 10 18.48 10.57 -10.97
N ILE A 11 19.40 10.65 -11.95
CA ILE A 11 19.32 9.86 -13.18
C ILE A 11 19.51 8.37 -12.89
N ALA A 12 20.38 7.99 -11.94
CA ALA A 12 20.51 6.60 -11.48
C ALA A 12 19.28 6.12 -10.68
N LEU A 13 18.63 6.99 -9.90
CA LEU A 13 17.37 6.69 -9.23
C LEU A 13 16.21 6.59 -10.24
N CYS A 14 16.15 7.48 -11.23
CA CYS A 14 15.15 7.43 -12.31
C CYS A 14 15.39 6.25 -13.26
N LEU A 15 16.65 5.86 -13.52
CA LEU A 15 16.98 4.60 -14.20
C LEU A 15 16.68 3.39 -13.31
N CYS A 16 16.85 3.47 -11.99
CA CYS A 16 16.42 2.42 -11.06
C CYS A 16 14.89 2.29 -10.96
N ILE A 17 14.14 3.38 -11.19
CA ILE A 17 12.68 3.37 -11.22
C ILE A 17 12.15 2.95 -12.62
N HIS A 18 12.96 3.07 -13.68
CA HIS A 18 12.66 2.56 -15.02
C HIS A 18 13.30 1.22 -15.36
N LEU A 19 14.03 0.62 -14.42
CA LEU A 19 14.27 -0.83 -14.40
C LEU A 19 13.08 -1.48 -13.68
N LEU A 20 11.88 -1.34 -14.27
CA LEU A 20 11.06 -2.55 -14.33
C LEU A 20 11.95 -3.53 -15.09
N GLU A 21 12.57 -4.48 -14.38
CA GLU A 21 13.02 -5.70 -15.04
C GLU A 21 11.84 -6.11 -15.94
N ALA A 22 12.05 -6.14 -17.26
CA ALA A 22 11.06 -6.74 -18.14
C ALA A 22 10.77 -8.12 -17.52
N SER A 23 9.55 -8.32 -17.03
CA SER A 23 9.21 -9.46 -16.17
C SER A 23 9.56 -10.75 -16.89
N LEU A 24 10.74 -11.31 -16.64
CA LEU A 24 11.30 -12.33 -17.53
C LEU A 24 10.51 -13.63 -17.33
N LEU A 25 9.70 -14.03 -18.32
CA LEU A 25 8.86 -15.22 -18.22
C LEU A 25 9.61 -16.46 -18.75
N PRO A 26 9.30 -17.67 -18.25
CA PRO A 26 9.82 -18.89 -18.84
C PRO A 26 9.32 -19.06 -20.28
N ASN A 27 10.20 -19.50 -21.17
CA ASN A 27 9.80 -19.90 -22.50
C ASN A 27 9.04 -21.25 -22.47
N THR A 28 7.71 -21.21 -22.57
CA THR A 28 6.83 -22.38 -22.50
C THR A 28 6.46 -22.97 -23.87
N THR A 29 6.98 -22.44 -24.99
CA THR A 29 6.59 -22.88 -26.34
C THR A 29 6.92 -24.34 -26.65
N GLY A 30 7.86 -24.94 -25.90
CA GLY A 30 8.26 -26.33 -26.05
C GLY A 30 7.42 -27.32 -25.24
N ILE A 31 6.32 -26.89 -24.61
CA ILE A 31 5.38 -27.75 -23.90
C ILE A 31 4.23 -28.10 -24.84
N GLU A 32 4.11 -29.38 -25.19
CA GLU A 32 3.07 -29.87 -26.10
C GLU A 32 1.69 -29.85 -25.45
N GLY A 33 0.68 -29.36 -26.18
CA GLY A 33 -0.70 -29.33 -25.70
C GLY A 33 -1.27 -30.72 -25.38
N GLU A 34 -0.86 -31.74 -26.14
CA GLU A 34 -1.24 -33.14 -25.89
C GLU A 34 -0.73 -33.64 -24.54
N LEU A 35 0.50 -33.27 -24.17
CA LEU A 35 1.09 -33.59 -22.86
C LEU A 35 0.30 -32.93 -21.74
N THR A 36 -0.05 -31.64 -21.87
CA THR A 36 -0.82 -30.92 -20.84
C THR A 36 -2.23 -31.46 -20.67
N ALA A 37 -2.88 -31.87 -21.77
CA ALA A 37 -4.20 -32.50 -21.73
C ALA A 37 -4.15 -33.90 -21.09
N LYS A 38 -3.13 -34.70 -21.42
CA LYS A 38 -2.93 -36.03 -20.82
C LYS A 38 -2.66 -35.95 -19.31
N LEU A 39 -1.94 -34.93 -18.86
CA LEU A 39 -1.67 -34.67 -17.44
C LEU A 39 -2.85 -33.98 -16.73
N GLY A 40 -3.85 -33.52 -17.49
CA GLY A 40 -5.02 -32.80 -16.98
C GLY A 40 -4.65 -31.46 -16.34
N VAL A 41 -3.75 -30.69 -16.95
CA VAL A 41 -3.29 -29.37 -16.47
C VAL A 41 -3.47 -28.25 -17.51
N ASP A 42 -4.12 -28.54 -18.63
CA ASP A 42 -4.34 -27.64 -19.76
C ASP A 42 -5.12 -26.38 -19.40
N HIS A 43 -5.99 -26.40 -18.38
CA HIS A 43 -6.69 -25.21 -17.90
C HIS A 43 -5.70 -24.17 -17.35
N PHE A 44 -4.73 -24.60 -16.53
CA PHE A 44 -3.70 -23.71 -16.01
C PHE A 44 -2.89 -23.04 -17.13
N PHE A 45 -2.47 -23.81 -18.14
CA PHE A 45 -1.71 -23.27 -19.27
C PHE A 45 -2.54 -22.32 -20.13
N SER A 46 -3.85 -22.56 -20.25
CA SER A 46 -4.77 -21.64 -20.93
C SER A 46 -4.83 -20.29 -20.21
N LEU A 47 -4.97 -20.29 -18.87
CA LEU A 47 -4.93 -19.07 -18.07
C LEU A 47 -3.56 -18.38 -18.14
N TRP A 48 -2.47 -19.16 -18.09
CA TRP A 48 -1.11 -18.65 -18.24
C TRP A 48 -0.94 -17.85 -19.52
N ILE A 49 -1.37 -18.40 -20.66
CA ILE A 49 -1.27 -17.75 -21.97
C ILE A 49 -2.14 -16.49 -22.02
N VAL A 50 -3.36 -16.53 -21.47
CA VAL A 50 -4.29 -15.39 -21.50
C VAL A 50 -3.80 -14.21 -20.65
N PHE A 51 -3.32 -14.47 -19.43
CA PHE A 51 -3.00 -13.42 -18.45
C PHE A 51 -1.53 -12.96 -18.46
N ASN A 52 -0.64 -13.66 -19.16
CA ASN A 52 0.78 -13.31 -19.25
C ASN A 52 1.24 -13.03 -20.69
N ASN A 53 0.36 -12.42 -21.51
CA ASN A 53 0.62 -12.11 -22.93
C ASN A 53 1.14 -10.67 -23.16
N ASP A 54 1.57 -9.97 -22.12
CA ASP A 54 2.12 -8.61 -22.27
C ASP A 54 3.50 -8.65 -22.96
N GLU A 55 3.99 -7.51 -23.48
CA GLU A 55 5.32 -7.38 -24.12
C GLU A 55 6.46 -7.76 -23.16
N VAL A 56 6.72 -9.06 -23.08
CA VAL A 56 7.62 -9.66 -22.11
C VAL A 56 8.78 -10.32 -22.84
N SER A 57 10.00 -10.09 -22.33
CA SER A 57 11.17 -10.82 -22.76
C SER A 57 11.13 -12.25 -22.21
N MET A 58 11.11 -13.23 -23.10
CA MET A 58 11.23 -14.64 -22.73
C MET A 58 12.65 -14.95 -22.23
N SER A 59 12.72 -15.80 -21.21
CA SER A 59 13.97 -16.33 -20.67
C SER A 59 14.29 -17.68 -21.30
N ASP A 60 15.55 -17.86 -21.72
CA ASP A 60 16.11 -19.18 -22.04
C ASP A 60 16.62 -19.94 -20.79
N LYS A 61 16.47 -19.33 -19.59
CA LYS A 61 16.86 -19.99 -18.34
C LYS A 61 15.97 -21.21 -18.08
N PRO A 62 16.52 -22.26 -17.45
CA PRO A 62 15.72 -23.41 -17.03
C PRO A 62 14.60 -22.98 -16.09
N PHE A 63 13.45 -23.66 -16.14
CA PHE A 63 12.31 -23.32 -15.29
C PHE A 63 11.65 -24.55 -14.66
N THR A 64 10.87 -24.32 -13.62
CA THR A 64 9.93 -25.28 -13.05
C THR A 64 8.55 -24.65 -12.97
N ILE A 65 7.52 -25.36 -13.47
CA ILE A 65 6.12 -24.95 -13.33
C ILE A 65 5.42 -25.96 -12.43
N LEU A 66 4.84 -25.46 -11.34
CA LEU A 66 3.96 -26.22 -10.47
C LEU A 66 2.54 -26.12 -11.02
N ALA A 67 2.13 -27.09 -11.84
CA ALA A 67 0.87 -27.03 -12.57
C ALA A 67 -0.26 -27.73 -11.77
N PRO A 68 -1.31 -27.01 -11.33
CA PRO A 68 -2.48 -27.61 -10.70
C PRO A 68 -3.31 -28.38 -11.72
N ARG A 69 -3.89 -29.50 -11.30
CA ARG A 69 -4.83 -30.28 -12.13
C ARG A 69 -6.13 -29.54 -12.39
N ASN A 70 -6.79 -29.88 -13.49
CA ASN A 70 -8.09 -29.34 -13.87
C ASN A 70 -9.20 -29.63 -12.84
N ASN A 71 -9.04 -30.70 -12.06
CA ASN A 71 -9.94 -31.06 -10.96
C ASN A 71 -9.53 -30.44 -9.61
N ALA A 72 -8.73 -29.37 -9.63
CA ALA A 72 -8.39 -28.61 -8.44
C ALA A 72 -9.64 -28.16 -7.70
N SER A 73 -9.58 -28.21 -6.37
CA SER A 73 -10.70 -27.81 -5.51
C SER A 73 -11.06 -26.32 -5.67
N LEU A 74 -10.09 -25.50 -6.10
CA LEU A 74 -10.31 -24.11 -6.44
C LEU A 74 -10.91 -23.97 -7.85
N PHE A 75 -12.19 -23.65 -7.92
CA PHE A 75 -12.85 -23.19 -9.14
C PHE A 75 -12.70 -21.68 -9.27
N ILE A 76 -12.06 -21.19 -10.34
CA ILE A 76 -11.95 -19.75 -10.62
C ILE A 76 -13.18 -19.33 -11.46
N PRO A 77 -14.15 -18.58 -10.90
CA PRO A 77 -15.33 -18.16 -11.65
C PRO A 77 -14.97 -17.19 -12.77
N GLN A 78 -15.72 -17.21 -13.88
CA GLN A 78 -15.48 -16.29 -15.00
C GLN A 78 -15.57 -14.81 -14.60
N ASP A 79 -16.39 -14.48 -13.60
CA ASP A 79 -16.50 -13.11 -13.10
C ASP A 79 -15.21 -12.64 -12.42
N LYS A 80 -14.50 -13.53 -11.72
CA LYS A 80 -13.18 -13.25 -11.12
C LYS A 80 -12.10 -13.08 -12.19
N LEU A 81 -12.17 -13.84 -13.28
CA LEU A 81 -11.26 -13.69 -14.45
C LEU A 81 -11.29 -12.26 -15.01
N LYS A 82 -12.45 -11.60 -15.01
CA LYS A 82 -12.60 -10.22 -15.53
C LYS A 82 -12.36 -9.15 -14.47
N SER A 83 -12.78 -9.39 -13.24
CA SER A 83 -12.74 -8.38 -12.18
C SER A 83 -11.38 -8.27 -11.48
N HIS A 84 -10.57 -9.33 -11.50
CA HIS A 84 -9.30 -9.39 -10.75
C HIS A 84 -8.12 -9.91 -11.60
N PRO A 85 -7.84 -9.31 -12.77
CA PRO A 85 -6.79 -9.80 -13.67
C PRO A 85 -5.40 -9.82 -13.03
N GLU A 86 -5.06 -8.81 -12.21
CA GLU A 86 -3.75 -8.72 -11.54
C GLU A 86 -3.56 -9.79 -10.46
N ALA A 87 -4.60 -10.12 -9.69
CA ALA A 87 -4.54 -11.18 -8.68
C ALA A 87 -4.33 -12.55 -9.32
N ILE A 88 -4.98 -12.78 -10.46
CA ILE A 88 -4.85 -14.03 -11.23
C ILE A 88 -3.47 -14.11 -11.87
N LYS A 89 -2.98 -13.01 -12.44
CA LYS A 89 -1.61 -12.93 -12.95
C LYS A 89 -0.58 -13.27 -11.86
N LYS A 90 -0.70 -12.65 -10.68
CA LYS A 90 0.17 -12.94 -9.54
C LYS A 90 0.08 -14.40 -9.09
N LEU A 91 -1.13 -14.95 -8.95
CA LEU A 91 -1.34 -16.36 -8.62
C LEU A 91 -0.61 -17.28 -9.61
N LEU A 92 -0.72 -17.02 -10.91
CA LEU A 92 -0.07 -17.81 -11.95
C LEU A 92 1.46 -17.70 -11.86
N LEU A 93 2.02 -16.51 -11.62
CA LEU A 93 3.46 -16.30 -11.41
C LEU A 93 3.98 -17.03 -10.17
N ASP A 94 3.13 -17.18 -9.14
CA ASP A 94 3.46 -17.94 -7.94
C ASP A 94 3.48 -19.46 -8.13
N HIS A 95 3.14 -19.95 -9.31
CA HIS A 95 3.31 -21.36 -9.71
C HIS A 95 4.57 -21.59 -10.53
N VAL A 96 5.40 -20.56 -10.75
CA VAL A 96 6.57 -20.64 -11.62
C VAL A 96 7.83 -20.35 -10.85
N VAL A 97 8.88 -21.10 -11.12
CA VAL A 97 10.24 -20.87 -10.62
C VAL A 97 11.17 -20.74 -11.80
N LEU A 98 11.84 -19.60 -11.91
CA LEU A 98 12.77 -19.31 -13.00
C LEU A 98 14.23 -19.55 -12.57
N GLY A 99 15.03 -20.10 -13.47
CA GLY A 99 16.45 -20.39 -13.25
C GLY A 99 16.75 -21.74 -12.61
N GLN A 100 15.74 -22.56 -12.28
CA GLN A 100 15.93 -23.82 -11.57
C GLN A 100 14.99 -24.93 -12.09
N LYS A 101 15.52 -26.17 -12.19
CA LYS A 101 14.73 -27.41 -12.39
C LYS A 101 14.64 -28.14 -11.06
N LEU A 102 13.55 -27.94 -10.33
CA LEU A 102 13.38 -28.54 -9.01
C LEU A 102 13.17 -30.06 -9.14
N ASP A 103 13.78 -30.85 -8.26
CA ASP A 103 13.54 -32.29 -8.20
C ASP A 103 12.95 -32.65 -6.84
N LEU A 104 11.64 -32.92 -6.83
CA LEU A 104 10.92 -33.29 -5.62
C LEU A 104 10.96 -34.80 -5.35
N ASP A 105 11.49 -35.61 -6.26
CA ASP A 105 11.59 -37.07 -6.12
C ASP A 105 12.57 -37.48 -4.99
N ILE A 106 13.42 -36.54 -4.56
CA ILE A 106 14.41 -36.72 -3.49
C ILE A 106 13.74 -36.88 -2.11
N GLY A 107 12.46 -36.50 -1.98
CA GLY A 107 11.68 -36.71 -0.74
C GLY A 107 12.10 -35.85 0.45
N ALA A 108 12.99 -34.87 0.22
CA ALA A 108 13.47 -33.93 1.23
C ALA A 108 12.57 -32.69 1.31
N ASP A 109 12.54 -32.07 2.49
CA ASP A 109 11.91 -30.76 2.65
C ASP A 109 12.68 -29.71 1.82
N LEU A 110 11.94 -28.96 1.01
CA LEU A 110 12.51 -27.98 0.08
C LEU A 110 11.78 -26.65 0.21
N SER A 111 12.52 -25.56 0.14
CA SER A 111 11.96 -24.20 0.13
C SER A 111 12.54 -23.42 -1.04
N PHE A 112 11.70 -22.75 -1.81
CA PHE A 112 12.11 -21.96 -2.97
C PHE A 112 11.20 -20.75 -3.17
N THR A 113 11.72 -19.73 -3.83
CA THR A 113 10.98 -18.51 -4.17
C THR A 113 10.44 -18.60 -5.60
N THR A 114 9.18 -18.26 -5.76
CA THR A 114 8.46 -18.24 -7.03
C THR A 114 8.76 -16.95 -7.80
N LEU A 115 8.39 -16.91 -9.08
CA LEU A 115 8.48 -15.70 -9.90
C LEU A 115 7.53 -14.60 -9.39
N GLY A 116 6.43 -14.98 -8.73
CA GLY A 116 5.54 -14.05 -8.02
C GLY A 116 6.12 -13.52 -6.68
N GLY A 117 7.31 -13.97 -6.29
CA GLY A 117 8.04 -13.47 -5.12
C GLY A 117 7.69 -14.15 -3.79
N ARG A 118 6.78 -15.14 -3.79
CA ARG A 118 6.42 -15.89 -2.58
C ARG A 118 7.30 -17.12 -2.39
N THR A 119 7.44 -17.53 -1.13
CA THR A 119 8.17 -18.75 -0.78
C THR A 119 7.21 -19.94 -0.70
N VAL A 120 7.52 -21.00 -1.43
CA VAL A 120 6.83 -22.28 -1.37
C VAL A 120 7.66 -23.25 -0.55
N ASN A 121 7.02 -23.87 0.44
CA ASN A 121 7.61 -24.90 1.28
C ASN A 121 6.98 -26.25 0.93
N VAL A 122 7.82 -27.15 0.43
CA VAL A 122 7.47 -28.55 0.18
C VAL A 122 7.87 -29.36 1.40
N ARG A 123 6.93 -30.11 1.96
CA ARG A 123 7.14 -31.00 3.09
C ARG A 123 6.74 -32.42 2.77
N ASN A 124 7.49 -33.37 3.31
CA ASN A 124 7.14 -34.78 3.23
C ASN A 124 6.22 -35.18 4.40
N LYS A 125 5.01 -35.68 4.11
CA LYS A 125 4.11 -36.23 5.15
C LYS A 125 4.48 -37.68 5.49
N GLN A 126 4.04 -38.16 6.65
CA GLN A 126 4.35 -39.49 7.21
C GLN A 126 3.96 -40.71 6.34
N ALA A 127 3.38 -40.50 5.15
CA ALA A 127 3.02 -41.53 4.18
C ALA A 127 3.78 -41.41 2.83
N GLY A 128 4.85 -40.61 2.76
CA GLY A 128 5.59 -40.36 1.51
C GLY A 128 4.89 -39.39 0.55
N ALA A 129 3.76 -38.81 0.95
CA ALA A 129 3.05 -37.80 0.18
C ALA A 129 3.69 -36.43 0.38
N LEU A 130 4.14 -35.81 -0.71
CA LEU A 130 4.71 -34.47 -0.72
C LEU A 130 3.59 -33.43 -0.77
N VAL A 131 3.73 -32.37 0.02
CA VAL A 131 2.77 -31.27 0.09
C VAL A 131 3.51 -29.94 -0.02
N ALA A 132 3.14 -29.13 -1.02
CA ALA A 132 3.64 -27.80 -1.28
C ALA A 132 2.62 -26.76 -0.80
N ASN A 133 2.90 -26.06 0.31
CA ASN A 133 2.00 -25.04 0.89
C ASN A 133 0.50 -25.47 1.01
N GLY A 134 0.25 -26.75 1.29
CA GLY A 134 -1.11 -27.29 1.43
C GLY A 134 -1.64 -28.02 0.19
N ALA A 135 -1.06 -27.80 -1.00
CA ALA A 135 -1.35 -28.56 -2.21
C ALA A 135 -0.55 -29.88 -2.24
N GLN A 136 -1.21 -31.01 -2.48
CA GLN A 136 -0.58 -32.31 -2.65
C GLN A 136 0.12 -32.40 -4.01
N VAL A 137 1.38 -32.85 -3.99
CA VAL A 137 2.12 -33.17 -5.21
C VAL A 137 1.66 -34.54 -5.71
N THR A 138 1.04 -34.55 -6.88
CA THR A 138 0.52 -35.76 -7.51
C THR A 138 1.50 -36.39 -8.48
N ASN A 139 2.36 -35.57 -9.11
CA ASN A 139 3.49 -36.03 -9.89
C ASN A 139 4.69 -35.10 -9.65
N PRO A 140 5.74 -35.57 -8.98
CA PRO A 140 6.87 -34.72 -8.58
C PRO A 140 7.82 -34.37 -9.73
N LYS A 141 7.69 -35.02 -10.89
CA LYS A 141 8.66 -34.88 -11.97
C LYS A 141 8.09 -35.24 -13.34
N VAL A 142 7.91 -34.22 -14.18
CA VAL A 142 7.68 -34.37 -15.63
C VAL A 142 8.67 -33.48 -16.36
N ASP A 143 9.63 -34.08 -17.06
CA ASP A 143 10.61 -33.32 -17.84
C ASP A 143 9.98 -32.77 -19.12
N VAL A 144 10.23 -31.49 -19.41
CA VAL A 144 9.78 -30.79 -20.62
C VAL A 144 10.95 -30.02 -21.24
N THR A 145 10.77 -29.55 -22.47
CA THR A 145 11.76 -28.74 -23.16
C THR A 145 12.13 -27.53 -22.30
N ASN A 146 13.42 -27.38 -21.98
CA ASN A 146 13.98 -26.30 -21.15
C ASN A 146 13.41 -26.17 -19.73
N GLY A 147 12.64 -27.14 -19.23
CA GLY A 147 12.03 -27.02 -17.91
C GLY A 147 11.55 -28.32 -17.30
N ARG A 148 10.74 -28.20 -16.26
CA ARG A 148 10.11 -29.31 -15.55
C ARG A 148 8.72 -28.92 -15.06
N LEU A 149 7.78 -29.86 -15.11
CA LEU A 149 6.47 -29.72 -14.51
C LEU A 149 6.39 -30.55 -13.23
N ILE A 150 5.77 -29.97 -12.21
CA ILE A 150 5.38 -30.62 -10.97
C ILE A 150 3.87 -30.52 -10.91
N ILE A 151 3.17 -31.65 -10.87
CA ILE A 151 1.71 -31.65 -10.96
C ILE A 151 1.12 -31.63 -9.55
N LEU A 152 0.30 -30.62 -9.26
CA LEU A 152 -0.37 -30.43 -7.98
C LEU A 152 -1.85 -30.81 -8.07
N ASP A 153 -2.43 -31.21 -6.95
CA ASP A 153 -3.88 -31.41 -6.83
C ASP A 153 -4.66 -30.09 -6.78
N ASN A 154 -4.03 -28.99 -6.35
CA ASN A 154 -4.64 -27.68 -6.17
C ASN A 154 -3.62 -26.55 -6.39
N TYR A 155 -4.10 -25.30 -6.44
CA TYR A 155 -3.24 -24.11 -6.48
C TYR A 155 -2.47 -23.95 -5.16
N LEU A 156 -1.26 -23.38 -5.21
CA LEU A 156 -0.36 -23.17 -4.06
C LEU A 156 -0.86 -22.12 -3.06
N PHE A 157 -1.73 -21.22 -3.50
CA PHE A 157 -2.25 -20.11 -2.71
C PHE A 157 -3.72 -19.83 -3.07
N PRO A 158 -4.63 -20.77 -2.79
CA PRO A 158 -6.03 -20.66 -3.20
C PRO A 158 -6.76 -19.52 -2.48
N ASP A 159 -6.30 -19.16 -1.28
CA ASP A 159 -6.88 -18.11 -0.43
C ASP A 159 -6.94 -16.74 -1.12
N ASP A 160 -5.98 -16.44 -2.00
CA ASP A 160 -5.96 -15.22 -2.81
C ASP A 160 -7.21 -15.07 -3.71
N LEU A 161 -7.90 -16.17 -4.00
CA LEU A 161 -9.10 -16.22 -4.82
C LEU A 161 -10.37 -16.58 -4.03
N THR A 162 -10.25 -17.25 -2.88
CA THR A 162 -11.38 -17.73 -2.07
C THR A 162 -11.72 -16.86 -0.87
N GLU A 163 -10.80 -16.02 -0.39
CA GLU A 163 -11.20 -15.03 0.59
C GLU A 163 -12.03 -13.95 -0.11
N ASP A 164 -13.33 -13.91 0.22
CA ASP A 164 -14.21 -12.78 -0.02
C ASP A 164 -13.73 -11.61 0.84
N HIS A 165 -12.51 -11.13 0.59
CA HIS A 165 -11.95 -9.98 1.25
C HIS A 165 -12.95 -8.83 1.11
N SER A 166 -13.35 -8.30 2.26
CA SER A 166 -14.10 -7.05 2.30
C SER A 166 -13.17 -5.91 1.88
N PHE A 167 -13.74 -4.84 1.33
CA PHE A 167 -12.98 -3.62 1.05
C PHE A 167 -12.18 -3.13 2.27
N LEU A 168 -12.74 -3.30 3.48
CA LEU A 168 -12.07 -2.94 4.73
C LEU A 168 -10.79 -3.76 4.97
N GLN A 169 -10.79 -5.06 4.67
CA GLN A 169 -9.60 -5.91 4.80
C GLN A 169 -8.53 -5.47 3.79
N ASP A 170 -8.89 -5.34 2.51
CA ASP A 170 -7.97 -4.90 1.46
C ASP A 170 -7.32 -3.56 1.80
N MET A 171 -8.15 -2.58 2.19
CA MET A 171 -7.68 -1.25 2.56
C MET A 171 -6.77 -1.32 3.77
N THR A 172 -7.12 -2.08 4.80
CA THR A 172 -6.29 -2.18 6.02
C THR A 172 -4.94 -2.82 5.70
N GLU A 173 -4.91 -3.84 4.85
CA GLU A 173 -3.69 -4.49 4.39
C GLU A 173 -2.80 -3.50 3.62
N VAL A 174 -3.35 -2.83 2.60
CA VAL A 174 -2.61 -1.83 1.80
C VAL A 174 -2.04 -0.73 2.69
N LEU A 175 -2.85 -0.16 3.58
CA LEU A 175 -2.41 0.90 4.47
C LEU A 175 -1.38 0.40 5.49
N SER A 176 -1.33 -0.89 5.82
CA SER A 176 -0.33 -1.46 6.74
C SER A 176 1.08 -1.47 6.13
N PHE A 177 1.20 -1.61 4.81
CA PHE A 177 2.48 -1.52 4.10
C PHE A 177 3.03 -0.10 4.08
N LEU A 178 2.17 0.91 4.19
CA LEU A 178 2.55 2.31 4.31
C LEU A 178 3.02 2.59 5.74
N GLN A 179 4.24 2.14 6.04
CA GLN A 179 4.87 2.27 7.36
C GLN A 179 4.91 3.71 7.87
N SER A 180 4.75 4.73 7.02
CA SER A 180 4.65 6.14 7.41
C SER A 180 3.79 6.91 6.41
N GLY A 181 3.15 8.00 6.86
CA GLY A 181 2.45 8.93 5.98
C GLY A 181 0.93 8.86 6.02
N VAL A 182 0.32 7.86 6.69
CA VAL A 182 -1.14 7.71 6.85
C VAL A 182 -1.56 7.20 8.25
N ARG A 183 -0.63 7.20 9.22
CA ARG A 183 -0.83 6.63 10.55
C ARG A 183 -1.93 7.34 11.34
N VAL A 184 -2.08 8.65 11.17
CA VAL A 184 -3.11 9.43 11.85
C VAL A 184 -4.49 8.98 11.37
N PHE A 185 -4.69 8.87 10.06
CA PHE A 185 -5.94 8.38 9.48
C PHE A 185 -6.27 6.97 9.97
N GLN A 186 -5.32 6.03 9.92
CA GLN A 186 -5.52 4.66 10.42
C GLN A 186 -5.96 4.63 11.88
N ARG A 187 -5.34 5.46 12.73
CA ARG A 187 -5.69 5.54 14.17
C ARG A 187 -7.08 6.11 14.39
N LEU A 188 -7.45 7.16 13.65
CA LEU A 188 -8.78 7.76 13.75
C LEU A 188 -9.85 6.80 13.23
N LEU A 189 -9.59 6.13 12.10
CA LEU A 189 -10.48 5.12 11.53
C LEU A 189 -10.73 3.97 12.49
N ALA A 190 -9.68 3.44 13.13
CA ALA A 190 -9.78 2.36 14.11
C ALA A 190 -10.63 2.70 15.35
N ARG A 191 -10.81 4.00 15.64
CA ARG A 191 -11.65 4.49 16.75
C ARG A 191 -13.03 4.96 16.30
N SER A 192 -13.25 5.03 14.99
CA SER A 192 -14.49 5.52 14.39
C SER A 192 -15.52 4.40 14.19
N ASN A 193 -16.77 4.78 13.94
CA ASN A 193 -17.81 3.82 13.57
C ASN A 193 -17.89 3.53 12.06
N VAL A 194 -17.00 4.09 11.23
CA VAL A 194 -17.04 3.95 9.77
C VAL A 194 -16.91 2.49 9.33
N THR A 195 -16.12 1.70 10.05
CA THR A 195 -15.90 0.27 9.78
C THR A 195 -17.19 -0.55 9.81
N LYS A 196 -18.22 -0.11 10.56
CA LYS A 196 -19.54 -0.76 10.63
C LYS A 196 -20.46 -0.38 9.47
N LEU A 197 -20.13 0.69 8.73
CA LEU A 197 -20.93 1.17 7.59
C LEU A 197 -20.51 0.50 6.28
N LEU A 198 -19.29 -0.04 6.22
CA LEU A 198 -18.75 -0.73 5.05
C LEU A 198 -19.26 -2.16 5.00
N ARG A 199 -20.12 -2.46 4.02
CA ARG A 199 -20.66 -3.80 3.81
C ARG A 199 -19.68 -4.68 3.05
N GLN A 200 -19.68 -5.98 3.34
CA GLN A 200 -18.72 -6.92 2.78
C GLN A 200 -18.89 -7.14 1.27
N ASP A 201 -20.10 -7.00 0.74
CA ASP A 201 -20.49 -7.23 -0.65
C ASP A 201 -20.49 -5.95 -1.51
N GLU A 202 -20.26 -4.79 -0.90
CA GLU A 202 -20.24 -3.50 -1.60
C GLU A 202 -18.82 -3.07 -1.96
N VAL A 203 -18.75 -2.11 -2.89
CA VAL A 203 -17.52 -1.62 -3.49
C VAL A 203 -17.33 -0.17 -3.12
N TYR A 204 -16.16 0.19 -2.62
CA TYR A 204 -15.93 1.53 -2.09
C TYR A 204 -14.67 2.20 -2.66
N THR A 205 -14.69 3.53 -2.67
CA THR A 205 -13.47 4.33 -2.83
C THR A 205 -13.23 5.08 -1.54
N VAL A 206 -12.01 4.99 -1.01
CA VAL A 206 -11.57 5.78 0.14
C VAL A 206 -10.57 6.85 -0.30
N PHE A 207 -10.76 8.06 0.20
CA PHE A 207 -9.81 9.16 0.11
C PHE A 207 -9.03 9.22 1.42
N VAL A 208 -7.74 8.92 1.39
CA VAL A 208 -6.89 8.81 2.57
C VAL A 208 -6.03 10.07 2.69
N PRO A 209 -6.28 10.94 3.68
CA PRO A 209 -5.41 12.08 3.92
C PRO A 209 -4.06 11.62 4.44
N THR A 210 -3.01 12.29 3.98
CA THR A 210 -1.67 12.05 4.51
C THR A 210 -1.54 12.54 5.96
N ASP A 211 -0.54 12.05 6.70
CA ASP A 211 -0.24 12.54 8.05
C ASP A 211 0.00 14.06 8.07
N ARG A 212 0.51 14.62 6.98
CA ARG A 212 0.71 16.06 6.80
C ARG A 212 -0.60 16.84 6.75
N ALA A 213 -1.66 16.26 6.19
CA ALA A 213 -3.00 16.87 6.15
C ALA A 213 -3.55 17.16 7.56
N PHE A 214 -3.17 16.33 8.55
CA PHE A 214 -3.59 16.50 9.94
C PHE A 214 -2.71 17.49 10.71
N GLN A 215 -1.49 17.77 10.25
CA GLN A 215 -0.54 18.62 10.97
C GLN A 215 -1.05 20.05 11.15
N ARG A 216 -1.71 20.60 10.13
CA ARG A 216 -2.31 21.96 10.14
C ARG A 216 -3.36 22.15 11.24
N TRP A 217 -3.93 21.06 11.75
CA TRP A 217 -5.02 21.09 12.72
C TRP A 217 -4.54 20.82 14.14
N HIS A 218 -3.23 20.81 14.40
CA HIS A 218 -2.73 20.64 15.76
C HIS A 218 -3.09 21.83 16.65
N PRO A 219 -3.29 21.60 17.97
CA PRO A 219 -3.62 22.65 18.93
C PRO A 219 -2.67 23.84 18.97
N ILE A 220 -1.44 23.70 18.48
CA ILE A 220 -0.48 24.80 18.48
C ILE A 220 -0.94 25.96 17.58
N ASP A 221 -1.67 25.64 16.50
CA ASP A 221 -2.17 26.64 15.55
C ASP A 221 -3.56 27.15 15.94
N TRP A 222 -4.37 26.30 16.59
CA TRP A 222 -5.80 26.56 16.84
C TRP A 222 -6.23 26.65 18.31
N GLY A 223 -5.36 26.29 19.26
CA GLY A 223 -5.74 26.08 20.67
C GLY A 223 -6.70 24.90 20.90
N PHE A 224 -7.03 24.17 19.83
CA PHE A 224 -8.10 23.19 19.80
C PHE A 224 -7.81 22.13 18.73
N TYR A 225 -7.89 20.85 19.09
CA TYR A 225 -7.75 19.75 18.14
C TYR A 225 -9.14 19.31 17.66
N PRO A 226 -9.55 19.61 16.41
CA PRO A 226 -10.90 19.31 15.95
C PRO A 226 -11.23 17.82 15.98
N PHE A 227 -10.24 16.96 15.71
CA PHE A 227 -10.42 15.51 15.72
C PHE A 227 -10.46 14.87 17.13
N SER A 228 -10.47 15.70 18.19
CA SER A 228 -10.80 15.27 19.56
C SER A 228 -12.31 15.19 19.80
N VAL A 229 -13.13 15.79 18.93
CA VAL A 229 -14.59 15.74 19.00
C VAL A 229 -15.10 14.50 18.25
N PRO A 230 -15.59 13.46 18.93
CA PRO A 230 -15.92 12.18 18.28
C PRO A 230 -16.95 12.31 17.15
N GLU A 231 -18.00 13.11 17.37
CA GLU A 231 -19.07 13.31 16.39
C GLU A 231 -18.57 14.00 15.13
N PHE A 232 -17.65 14.95 15.29
CA PHE A 232 -17.00 15.62 14.16
C PHE A 232 -16.09 14.65 13.41
N THR A 233 -15.24 13.92 14.13
CA THR A 233 -14.32 12.94 13.54
C THR A 233 -15.05 11.86 12.77
N ASP A 234 -16.10 11.26 13.35
CA ASP A 234 -16.91 10.23 12.68
C ASP A 234 -17.56 10.79 11.42
N LYS A 235 -18.14 12.01 11.47
CA LYS A 235 -18.73 12.66 10.31
C LYS A 235 -17.70 12.90 9.20
N ILE A 236 -16.52 13.41 9.54
CA ILE A 236 -15.47 13.69 8.56
C ILE A 236 -14.95 12.39 7.95
N LEU A 237 -14.63 11.39 8.76
CA LEU A 237 -14.13 10.10 8.27
C LEU A 237 -15.17 9.40 7.38
N THR A 238 -16.45 9.40 7.76
CA THR A 238 -17.50 8.81 6.90
C THR A 238 -17.58 9.52 5.55
N ASN A 239 -17.32 10.83 5.51
CA ASN A 239 -17.26 11.60 4.27
C ASN A 239 -15.94 11.45 3.48
N HIS A 240 -15.03 10.57 3.88
CA HIS A 240 -13.88 10.17 3.06
C HIS A 240 -14.14 8.88 2.26
N PHE A 241 -15.35 8.33 2.31
CA PHE A 241 -15.73 7.10 1.60
C PHE A 241 -16.88 7.37 0.63
N VAL A 242 -16.80 6.75 -0.55
CA VAL A 242 -17.88 6.70 -1.54
C VAL A 242 -18.22 5.25 -1.83
N ASN A 243 -19.51 4.93 -1.96
CA ASN A 243 -19.99 3.62 -2.41
C ASN A 243 -19.96 3.53 -3.95
N ALA A 244 -18.75 3.52 -4.50
CA ALA A 244 -18.47 3.34 -5.92
C ALA A 244 -16.99 3.00 -6.11
N ASN A 245 -16.66 2.29 -7.19
CA ASN A 245 -15.28 2.15 -7.67
C ASN A 245 -14.93 3.34 -8.58
N ILE A 246 -14.33 4.38 -8.02
CA ILE A 246 -13.88 5.55 -8.76
C ILE A 246 -12.43 5.29 -9.14
N ARG A 247 -12.04 5.48 -10.40
CA ARG A 247 -10.65 5.38 -10.87
C ARG A 247 -10.18 6.75 -11.38
N GLN A 248 -8.95 7.16 -11.07
CA GLN A 248 -8.49 8.51 -11.38
C GLN A 248 -8.51 8.83 -12.89
N ASP A 249 -8.22 7.84 -13.73
CA ASP A 249 -8.22 7.93 -15.19
C ASP A 249 -9.63 8.04 -15.81
N GLN A 250 -10.67 7.67 -15.05
CA GLN A 250 -12.06 7.70 -15.50
C GLN A 250 -12.82 8.96 -15.02
N ILE A 251 -12.19 9.78 -14.18
CA ILE A 251 -12.83 10.98 -13.62
C ILE A 251 -12.93 12.08 -14.68
N ARG A 252 -14.15 12.60 -14.85
CA ARG A 252 -14.45 13.74 -15.73
C ARG A 252 -14.44 15.05 -14.94
N ASP A 253 -14.10 16.13 -15.63
CA ASP A 253 -14.17 17.47 -15.04
C ASP A 253 -15.62 17.82 -14.66
N GLY A 254 -15.81 18.35 -13.45
CA GLY A 254 -17.12 18.64 -12.87
C GLY A 254 -17.90 17.43 -12.36
N GLN A 255 -17.34 16.21 -12.41
CA GLN A 255 -18.04 15.01 -11.96
C GLN A 255 -18.29 15.06 -10.45
N THR A 256 -19.50 14.67 -10.04
CA THR A 256 -19.92 14.72 -8.64
C THR A 256 -20.21 13.35 -8.07
N PHE A 257 -19.88 13.15 -6.79
CA PHE A 257 -20.22 11.93 -6.05
C PHE A 257 -20.79 12.26 -4.68
N LYS A 258 -21.73 11.43 -4.22
CA LYS A 258 -22.23 11.48 -2.86
C LYS A 258 -21.39 10.59 -1.96
N MET A 259 -20.82 11.18 -0.92
CA MET A 259 -20.07 10.49 0.11
C MET A 259 -21.01 9.70 1.04
N LEU A 260 -20.48 8.69 1.73
CA LEU A 260 -21.25 7.90 2.70
C LEU A 260 -21.83 8.75 3.84
N GLY A 261 -21.15 9.84 4.20
CA GLY A 261 -21.62 10.76 5.24
C GLY A 261 -22.61 11.82 4.73
N GLY A 262 -23.11 11.66 3.49
CA GLY A 262 -24.16 12.47 2.88
C GLY A 262 -23.69 13.75 2.18
N LEU A 263 -22.43 14.14 2.35
CA LEU A 263 -21.86 15.33 1.66
C LEU A 263 -21.54 15.00 0.20
N ASP A 264 -21.59 16.02 -0.65
CA ASP A 264 -21.25 15.88 -2.06
C ASP A 264 -19.83 16.40 -2.32
N VAL A 265 -19.14 15.75 -3.25
CA VAL A 265 -17.87 16.21 -3.79
C VAL A 265 -17.98 16.50 -5.27
N VAL A 266 -17.13 17.42 -5.73
CA VAL A 266 -16.95 17.77 -7.13
C VAL A 266 -15.48 17.58 -7.48
N PHE A 267 -15.23 16.83 -8.54
CA PHE A 267 -13.92 16.67 -9.13
C PHE A 267 -13.65 17.77 -10.15
N GLN A 268 -12.44 18.32 -10.13
CA GLN A 268 -12.01 19.38 -11.04
C GLN A 268 -10.61 19.10 -11.56
N ASN A 269 -10.45 19.13 -12.88
CA ASN A 269 -9.17 19.02 -13.56
C ASN A 269 -8.52 20.41 -13.64
N LYS A 270 -7.42 20.60 -12.90
CA LYS A 270 -6.59 21.80 -12.98
C LYS A 270 -5.32 21.52 -13.75
N SER A 271 -4.64 22.56 -14.22
CA SER A 271 -3.32 22.43 -14.87
C SER A 271 -2.27 21.76 -13.97
N THR A 272 -2.44 21.84 -12.65
CA THR A 272 -1.55 21.26 -11.64
C THR A 272 -1.89 19.81 -11.28
N GLY A 273 -3.08 19.32 -11.64
CA GLY A 273 -3.56 17.99 -11.27
C GLY A 273 -5.07 17.93 -11.02
N LEU A 274 -5.54 16.73 -10.70
CA LEU A 274 -6.94 16.47 -10.33
C LEU A 274 -7.19 16.91 -8.88
N THR A 275 -8.32 17.57 -8.64
CA THR A 275 -8.73 18.03 -7.31
C THR A 275 -10.14 17.58 -6.96
N ILE A 276 -10.43 17.43 -5.67
CA ILE A 276 -11.73 17.09 -5.09
C ILE A 276 -12.12 18.18 -4.09
N ASN A 277 -13.20 18.94 -4.37
CA ASN A 277 -13.57 20.12 -3.58
C ASN A 277 -12.39 21.10 -3.34
N GLY A 278 -11.48 21.21 -4.30
CA GLY A 278 -10.28 22.05 -4.21
C GLY A 278 -9.08 21.42 -3.49
N VAL A 279 -9.21 20.24 -2.90
CA VAL A 279 -8.10 19.44 -2.32
C VAL A 279 -7.41 18.64 -3.43
N GLU A 280 -6.09 18.62 -3.43
CA GLU A 280 -5.31 17.90 -4.44
C GLU A 280 -5.34 16.38 -4.21
N LEU A 281 -5.58 15.62 -5.28
CA LEU A 281 -5.36 14.17 -5.29
C LEU A 281 -3.91 13.88 -5.64
N VAL A 282 -3.28 13.02 -4.86
CA VAL A 282 -1.96 12.48 -5.20
C VAL A 282 -2.09 11.67 -6.49
N LYS A 283 -1.17 11.90 -7.44
CA LYS A 283 -1.17 11.21 -8.73
C LYS A 283 -1.02 9.70 -8.53
N GLY A 284 -1.96 8.95 -9.09
CA GLY A 284 -2.01 7.50 -9.01
C GLY A 284 -3.02 7.04 -7.96
N ASP A 285 -3.73 5.97 -8.29
CA ASP A 285 -4.65 5.28 -7.39
C ASP A 285 -4.14 3.87 -7.07
N THR A 286 -4.67 3.29 -6.01
CA THR A 286 -4.33 1.93 -5.57
C THR A 286 -5.57 1.06 -5.62
N PRO A 287 -5.81 0.39 -6.76
CA PRO A 287 -6.99 -0.46 -6.92
C PRO A 287 -6.89 -1.68 -6.01
N VAL A 288 -8.02 -2.03 -5.41
CA VAL A 288 -8.19 -3.21 -4.55
C VAL A 288 -9.36 -4.06 -5.06
N ALA A 289 -9.52 -5.28 -4.52
CA ALA A 289 -10.52 -6.22 -4.99
C ALA A 289 -11.94 -5.64 -4.95
N LYS A 290 -12.29 -4.98 -3.83
CA LYS A 290 -13.60 -4.34 -3.66
C LYS A 290 -13.54 -2.81 -3.69
N GLY A 291 -12.72 -2.25 -4.58
CA GLY A 291 -12.78 -0.83 -4.93
C GLY A 291 -11.43 -0.17 -5.11
N ASN A 292 -11.24 1.01 -4.52
CA ASN A 292 -10.03 1.81 -4.77
C ASN A 292 -9.61 2.67 -3.57
N ILE A 293 -8.32 2.98 -3.51
CA ILE A 293 -7.73 3.86 -2.50
C ILE A 293 -7.04 5.01 -3.22
N MET A 294 -7.36 6.23 -2.83
CA MET A 294 -6.75 7.45 -3.35
C MET A 294 -6.21 8.28 -2.20
N PHE A 295 -5.07 8.95 -2.38
CA PHE A 295 -4.50 9.81 -1.35
C PHE A 295 -4.83 11.28 -1.63
N VAL A 296 -5.10 12.04 -0.57
CA VAL A 296 -5.41 13.47 -0.64
C VAL A 296 -4.45 14.28 0.22
N SER A 297 -4.14 15.49 -0.24
CA SER A 297 -3.17 16.36 0.43
C SER A 297 -3.68 16.99 1.72
N GLU A 298 -5.00 17.15 1.85
CA GLU A 298 -5.69 17.78 2.97
C GLU A 298 -6.88 16.93 3.42
N VAL A 299 -7.37 17.15 4.64
CA VAL A 299 -8.56 16.45 5.15
C VAL A 299 -9.81 17.04 4.49
N LEU A 300 -10.60 16.21 3.81
CA LEU A 300 -11.80 16.68 3.12
C LEU A 300 -12.81 17.26 4.10
N PHE A 301 -13.48 18.33 3.66
CA PHE A 301 -14.53 19.03 4.41
C PHE A 301 -14.08 19.71 5.70
N VAL A 302 -12.77 19.87 5.91
CA VAL A 302 -12.21 20.61 7.04
C VAL A 302 -11.55 21.89 6.52
N ASN A 303 -12.01 23.03 7.04
CA ASN A 303 -11.42 24.34 6.77
C ASN A 303 -11.50 25.22 8.02
N ASP A 304 -10.81 26.35 7.96
CA ASP A 304 -10.65 27.30 9.05
C ASP A 304 -12.02 27.70 9.67
N SER A 305 -13.00 28.02 8.84
CA SER A 305 -14.35 28.39 9.30
C SER A 305 -15.08 27.25 10.01
N VAL A 306 -14.96 26.01 9.52
CA VAL A 306 -15.57 24.82 10.14
C VAL A 306 -14.94 24.56 11.51
N VAL A 307 -13.61 24.67 11.61
CA VAL A 307 -12.89 24.44 12.87
C VAL A 307 -13.18 25.53 13.89
N GLN A 308 -13.27 26.81 13.49
CA GLN A 308 -13.70 27.89 14.38
C GLN A 308 -15.09 27.66 14.95
N GLN A 309 -16.07 27.32 14.10
CA GLN A 309 -17.43 27.02 14.57
C GLN A 309 -17.47 25.81 15.50
N LEU A 310 -16.65 24.79 15.24
CA LEU A 310 -16.55 23.62 16.09
C LEU A 310 -15.94 23.98 17.45
N HIS A 311 -14.89 24.79 17.45
CA HIS A 311 -14.23 25.29 18.64
C HIS A 311 -15.17 26.13 19.51
N ASP A 312 -15.93 27.07 18.91
CA ASP A 312 -16.91 27.88 19.63
C ASP A 312 -17.99 27.03 20.32
N LYS A 313 -18.35 25.89 19.74
CA LYS A 313 -19.30 24.93 20.32
C LYS A 313 -18.68 24.00 21.37
N ASN A 314 -17.35 23.93 21.45
CA ASN A 314 -16.60 23.02 22.32
C ASN A 314 -15.48 23.78 23.05
N ARG A 315 -15.77 24.97 23.59
CA ARG A 315 -14.77 25.80 24.30
C ARG A 315 -14.18 25.09 25.53
N ASP A 316 -14.90 24.13 26.09
CA ASP A 316 -14.44 23.26 27.18
C ASP A 316 -13.30 22.30 26.77
N LYS A 317 -13.06 22.11 25.46
CA LYS A 317 -12.03 21.22 24.91
C LYS A 317 -10.77 21.96 24.43
N GLU A 318 -10.55 23.17 24.93
CA GLU A 318 -9.27 23.87 24.73
C GLU A 318 -8.11 22.98 25.15
N THR A 319 -7.17 22.79 24.24
CA THR A 319 -6.00 21.95 24.49
C THR A 319 -4.80 22.89 24.58
N PRO A 320 -4.08 22.94 25.72
CA PRO A 320 -2.84 23.69 25.77
C PRO A 320 -1.89 23.16 24.69
N PRO A 321 -1.08 24.02 24.05
CA PRO A 321 -0.16 23.58 23.00
C PRO A 321 0.76 22.49 23.56
N LEU A 322 0.79 21.33 22.90
CA LEU A 322 1.67 20.23 23.28
C LEU A 322 3.12 20.66 23.02
N LEU A 323 3.92 20.77 24.10
CA LEU A 323 5.35 21.11 24.08
C LEU A 323 6.38 19.94 23.90
N PRO A 324 6.10 18.71 23.37
CA PRO A 324 7.08 17.63 23.47
C PRO A 324 7.82 17.27 22.15
N PHE A 325 8.14 18.22 21.26
CA PHE A 325 9.04 17.93 20.12
C PHE A 325 10.30 18.81 20.18
N PRO A 326 11.49 18.26 19.85
CA PRO A 326 12.73 19.04 19.79
C PRO A 326 12.61 20.21 18.81
N TRP A 327 13.38 21.28 19.06
CA TRP A 327 13.28 22.63 18.47
C TRP A 327 13.09 22.68 16.95
N PHE A 328 13.62 21.70 16.20
CA PHE A 328 13.55 21.63 14.75
C PHE A 328 12.24 21.02 14.20
N GLY A 329 11.43 20.38 15.04
CA GLY A 329 10.14 19.79 14.68
C GLY A 329 8.92 20.63 15.06
N ALA A 330 9.11 21.71 15.84
CA ALA A 330 8.04 22.58 16.30
C ALA A 330 7.99 23.88 15.50
N GLN A 331 6.88 24.12 14.79
CA GLN A 331 6.69 25.29 13.91
C GLN A 331 6.66 26.63 14.69
N PHE A 332 6.17 26.60 15.94
CA PHE A 332 6.25 27.73 16.87
C PHE A 332 7.69 28.09 17.27
N LEU A 333 8.50 27.09 17.63
CA LEU A 333 9.89 27.33 18.04
C LEU A 333 10.76 27.75 16.86
N SER A 334 10.47 27.28 15.64
CA SER A 334 11.16 27.74 14.43
C SER A 334 10.82 29.19 14.08
N HIS A 335 9.56 29.61 14.22
CA HIS A 335 9.17 31.02 14.05
C HIS A 335 9.72 31.93 15.14
N ALA A 336 9.71 31.50 16.40
CA ALA A 336 10.35 32.22 17.50
C ALA A 336 11.87 32.35 17.29
N PHE A 337 12.53 31.28 16.84
CA PHE A 337 13.96 31.30 16.51
C PHE A 337 14.26 32.31 15.38
N LEU A 338 13.50 32.29 14.28
CA LEU A 338 13.66 33.23 13.17
C LEU A 338 13.42 34.70 13.59
N ALA A 339 12.49 34.94 14.52
CA ALA A 339 12.26 36.27 15.07
C ALA A 339 13.43 36.74 15.97
N LEU A 340 13.99 35.83 16.77
CA LEU A 340 15.14 36.10 17.64
C LEU A 340 16.44 36.30 16.83
N GLU A 341 16.66 35.53 15.77
CA GLU A 341 17.83 35.64 14.88
C GLU A 341 17.89 37.00 14.16
N ARG A 342 16.74 37.55 13.79
CA ARG A 342 16.63 38.88 13.15
C ARG A 342 16.93 40.04 14.09
N THR A 343 17.06 39.78 15.40
CA THR A 343 17.29 40.82 16.40
C THR A 343 18.74 40.72 16.92
N PRO A 344 19.61 41.72 16.65
CA PRO A 344 21.05 41.65 16.95
C PRO A 344 21.39 41.32 18.41
N LYS A 345 20.52 41.72 19.34
CA LYS A 345 20.64 41.50 20.79
C LYS A 345 20.60 40.02 21.19
N PHE A 346 20.07 39.13 20.36
CA PHE A 346 19.90 37.70 20.66
C PHE A 346 20.83 36.78 19.85
N SER A 347 21.84 37.35 19.17
CA SER A 347 22.85 36.62 18.38
C SER A 347 23.63 35.58 19.18
N HIS A 348 23.87 35.83 20.48
CA HIS A 348 24.55 34.86 21.34
C HIS A 348 23.70 33.63 21.65
N ILE A 349 22.41 33.82 21.97
CA ILE A 349 21.48 32.71 22.31
C ILE A 349 21.22 31.83 21.08
N THR A 350 20.98 32.44 19.91
CA THR A 350 20.74 31.71 18.67
C THR A 350 21.95 30.89 18.23
N ARG A 351 23.17 31.33 18.55
CA ARG A 351 24.41 30.56 18.32
C ARG A 351 24.48 29.29 19.17
N PHE A 352 24.02 29.30 20.42
CA PHE A 352 23.99 28.10 21.28
C PHE A 352 22.85 27.15 20.88
N LEU A 353 21.71 27.68 20.44
CA LEU A 353 20.59 26.89 19.94
C LEU A 353 20.93 26.16 18.62
N ASN A 354 21.76 26.76 17.75
CA ASN A 354 22.23 26.12 16.51
C ASN A 354 23.26 25.00 16.72
N VAL A 355 23.96 24.97 17.86
CA VAL A 355 25.00 23.97 18.17
C VAL A 355 24.44 22.77 18.95
N ALA A 356 23.21 22.88 19.45
CA ALA A 356 22.55 21.84 20.23
C ALA A 356 22.02 20.69 19.37
N ASP A 357 22.92 19.99 18.69
CA ASP A 357 22.78 18.55 18.47
C ASP A 357 23.13 17.86 19.81
N LEU A 358 22.30 18.05 20.84
CA LEU A 358 22.57 17.55 22.19
C LEU A 358 22.36 16.03 22.22
N MET A 359 23.38 15.36 21.70
CA MET A 359 23.79 13.98 21.87
C MET A 359 23.78 13.51 23.35
N PRO A 360 23.81 12.18 23.57
CA PRO A 360 23.53 11.56 24.86
C PRO A 360 24.57 11.91 25.94
N HIS A 361 24.07 12.15 27.15
CA HIS A 361 24.74 12.14 28.45
C HIS A 361 26.22 12.57 28.53
N ILE A 362 26.48 13.71 29.18
CA ILE A 362 27.78 14.02 29.79
C ILE A 362 27.55 14.29 31.27
N SER A 363 28.19 13.49 32.12
CA SER A 363 28.19 13.64 33.58
C SER A 363 29.06 14.83 33.99
N GLY A 364 28.54 15.67 34.88
CA GLY A 364 29.32 16.64 35.66
C GLY A 364 29.22 18.09 35.20
N ALA A 365 28.81 18.94 36.16
CA ALA A 365 28.88 20.40 36.21
C ALA A 365 27.68 21.22 35.65
N GLY A 366 26.69 21.42 36.53
CA GLY A 366 26.13 22.75 36.83
C GLY A 366 25.19 23.40 35.81
N TYR A 367 23.90 23.05 35.87
CA TYR A 367 22.84 23.94 35.37
C TYR A 367 22.33 24.82 36.51
N THR A 368 22.29 26.13 36.28
CA THR A 368 21.49 27.06 37.10
C THR A 368 20.55 27.81 36.18
N PHE A 369 19.25 27.55 36.35
CA PHE A 369 18.18 28.35 35.74
C PHE A 369 17.97 29.61 36.58
N PHE A 370 17.85 30.76 35.92
CA PHE A 370 17.24 31.92 36.54
C PHE A 370 16.03 32.40 35.73
N ARG A 371 14.97 32.58 36.50
CA ARG A 371 13.62 33.07 36.21
C ARG A 371 13.60 34.60 36.31
N THR A 372 12.53 35.19 35.77
CA THR A 372 11.94 36.54 36.04
C THR A 372 12.70 37.75 35.49
N ASN A 373 12.05 38.78 34.94
CA ASN A 373 10.62 39.16 34.90
C ASN A 373 10.22 39.61 33.49
#